data_AF-A0A533MLD4-F1
#
_entry.id   AF-A0A533MLD4-F1
#
_cell.length_a   1.000
_cell.length_b   1.000
_cell.length_c   1.000
_cell.angle_alpha   90.00
_cell.angle_beta   90.00
_cell.angle_gamma   90.00
#
_symmetry.space_group_name_H-M   'P 1'
#
loop_
_entity.id
_entity.type
_entity.pdbx_description
1 polymer ?
#
loop_
_entity_poly.entity_id
_entity_poly.type
_entity_poly.pdbx_seq_one_letter_code
_entity_poly.pdbx_strand_id
1 'polypeptide(L)'
;IIQIWVNDIKGSRDILASEMGWRIRQGILVVPTTSVFNALDSKQNIDMIEPVGYCADGYHHEETMYDRETIVLPLMMGDFIIERYLGISGGVMGGNVWFFCDSIDSALEAGDRAVEAVDTVEGAVTTFDICSAGSKPVYLQQEHPEVGPSTNHPYCPTLQGKIPDYMVPEGIKSIPEIVINGVNENALKNAMKAAMYAAAEVAGVKRISSGNYEGKLGKFNILLKDLL
;
A
#
# COMPACT_ATOMS: atom_id res chain seq x y z
N ILE A 1 9.23 -4.82 -8.81
CA ILE A 1 8.30 -3.84 -9.42
C ILE A 1 7.77 -2.96 -8.30
N ILE A 2 7.68 -1.64 -8.48
CA ILE A 2 7.17 -0.71 -7.46
C ILE A 2 5.83 -0.17 -7.93
N GLN A 3 4.89 0.04 -7.01
CA GLN A 3 3.59 0.63 -7.29
C GLN A 3 3.43 1.94 -6.49
N ILE A 4 2.88 2.98 -7.14
CA ILE A 4 2.59 4.27 -6.50
C ILE A 4 1.09 4.51 -6.64
N TRP A 5 0.45 4.81 -5.51
CA TRP A 5 -1.00 4.85 -5.39
C TRP A 5 -1.46 6.22 -4.92
N VAL A 6 -2.55 6.72 -5.52
CA VAL A 6 -3.28 7.90 -5.06
C VAL A 6 -4.77 7.61 -5.12
N ASN A 7 -5.57 8.33 -4.35
CA ASN A 7 -7.02 8.19 -4.41
C ASN A 7 -7.56 8.64 -5.78
N ASP A 8 -8.55 7.91 -6.29
CA ASP A 8 -9.25 8.24 -7.54
C ASP A 8 -10.26 9.37 -7.31
N ILE A 9 -9.76 10.61 -7.36
CA ILE A 9 -10.51 11.86 -7.23
C ILE A 9 -10.21 12.77 -8.43
N LYS A 10 -10.98 13.85 -8.59
CA LYS A 10 -10.69 14.87 -9.61
C LYS A 10 -9.27 15.40 -9.43
N GLY A 11 -8.45 15.31 -10.49
CA GLY A 11 -7.03 15.72 -10.46
C GLY A 11 -6.07 14.63 -9.99
N SER A 12 -6.54 13.40 -9.75
CA SER A 12 -5.71 12.27 -9.31
C SER A 12 -4.50 12.02 -10.22
N ARG A 13 -4.65 12.18 -11.53
CA ARG A 13 -3.55 12.03 -12.50
C ARG A 13 -2.39 13.00 -12.22
N ASP A 14 -2.68 14.26 -11.93
CA ASP A 14 -1.65 15.28 -11.68
C ASP A 14 -1.02 15.07 -10.29
N ILE A 15 -1.82 14.66 -9.31
CA ILE A 15 -1.34 14.27 -7.98
C ILE A 15 -0.39 13.07 -8.12
N LEU A 16 -0.77 12.05 -8.90
CA LEU A 16 0.06 10.88 -9.15
C LEU A 16 1.36 11.25 -9.86
N ALA A 17 1.31 12.10 -10.90
CA ALA A 17 2.51 12.57 -11.60
C ALA A 17 3.46 13.32 -10.65
N SER A 18 2.92 14.19 -9.78
CA SER A 18 3.68 14.89 -8.76
C SER A 18 4.33 13.92 -7.76
N GLU A 19 3.55 13.01 -7.17
CA GLU A 19 4.03 12.01 -6.21
C GLU A 19 5.09 11.08 -6.83
N MET A 20 4.85 10.60 -8.05
CA MET A 20 5.82 9.79 -8.80
C MET A 20 7.12 10.56 -9.03
N GLY A 21 7.02 11.81 -9.50
CA GLY A 21 8.19 12.66 -9.71
C GLY A 21 9.00 12.85 -8.43
N TRP A 22 8.35 13.21 -7.32
CA TRP A 22 9.04 13.38 -6.03
C TRP A 22 9.74 12.10 -5.57
N ARG A 23 9.05 10.95 -5.64
CA ARG A 23 9.60 9.66 -5.20
C ARG A 23 10.75 9.18 -6.08
N ILE A 24 10.63 9.33 -7.39
CA ILE A 24 11.71 8.98 -8.31
C ILE A 24 12.92 9.88 -8.06
N ARG A 25 12.74 11.22 -8.02
CA ARG A 25 13.85 12.16 -7.83
C ARG A 25 14.56 12.01 -6.49
N GLN A 26 13.83 11.75 -5.41
CA GLN A 26 14.39 11.74 -4.05
C GLN A 26 14.69 10.33 -3.52
N GLY A 27 14.14 9.28 -4.14
CA GLY A 27 14.26 7.92 -3.63
C GLY A 27 14.88 6.91 -4.60
N ILE A 28 14.88 7.18 -5.92
CA ILE A 28 15.42 6.27 -6.92
C ILE A 28 16.64 6.90 -7.60
N LEU A 29 16.47 8.09 -8.19
CA LEU A 29 17.53 8.82 -8.91
C LEU A 29 18.79 9.03 -8.07
N VAL A 30 18.63 9.26 -6.76
CA VAL A 30 19.75 9.45 -5.81
C VAL A 30 20.47 8.15 -5.46
N VAL A 31 19.89 6.99 -5.78
CA VAL A 31 20.50 5.68 -5.50
C VAL A 31 21.42 5.32 -6.67
N PRO A 32 22.70 5.00 -6.42
CA PRO A 32 23.67 4.72 -7.47
C PRO A 32 23.18 3.68 -8.47
N THR A 33 23.44 3.92 -9.76
CA THR A 33 23.26 2.96 -10.88
C THR A 33 21.83 2.52 -11.18
N THR A 34 20.82 3.15 -10.58
CA THR A 34 19.42 2.80 -10.84
C THR A 34 18.95 3.30 -12.21
N SER A 35 17.88 2.68 -12.71
CA SER A 35 17.14 3.11 -13.89
C SER A 35 15.67 2.74 -13.71
N VAL A 36 14.76 3.46 -14.37
CA VAL A 36 13.31 3.28 -14.21
C VAL A 36 12.68 2.92 -15.55
N PHE A 37 11.98 1.80 -15.61
CA PHE A 37 11.26 1.35 -16.80
C PHE A 37 9.79 1.09 -16.49
N ASN A 38 8.94 1.26 -17.48
CA ASN A 38 7.52 1.02 -17.36
C ASN A 38 7.24 -0.49 -17.21
N ALA A 39 6.50 -0.83 -16.15
CA ALA A 39 6.07 -2.19 -15.85
C ALA A 39 4.57 -2.42 -16.13
N LEU A 40 3.84 -1.39 -16.59
CA LEU A 40 2.40 -1.45 -16.82
C LEU A 40 2.07 -1.12 -18.28
N ASP A 41 1.59 -2.11 -19.03
CA ASP A 41 1.01 -1.89 -20.35
C ASP A 41 -0.37 -1.22 -20.18
N SER A 42 -0.43 0.08 -20.49
CA SER A 42 -1.64 0.89 -20.35
C SER A 42 -1.75 1.91 -21.46
N LYS A 43 -3.00 2.15 -21.90
CA LYS A 43 -3.34 3.23 -22.84
C LYS A 43 -3.18 4.62 -22.22
N GLN A 44 -3.13 4.70 -20.90
CA GLN A 44 -2.86 5.93 -20.17
C GLN A 44 -1.47 5.85 -19.57
N ASN A 45 -0.70 6.91 -19.74
CA ASN A 45 0.65 7.02 -19.19
C ASN A 45 0.89 8.45 -18.69
N ILE A 46 1.95 8.66 -17.92
CA ILE A 46 2.48 9.97 -17.55
C ILE A 46 3.78 10.18 -18.33
N ASP A 47 3.90 11.34 -19.01
CA ASP A 47 5.17 11.77 -19.59
C ASP A 47 6.09 12.26 -18.47
N MET A 48 7.27 11.65 -18.36
CA MET A 48 8.21 11.86 -17.27
C MET A 48 9.19 13.01 -17.51
N ILE A 49 9.10 13.74 -18.63
CA ILE A 49 9.94 14.92 -18.89
C ILE A 49 9.75 15.97 -17.80
N GLU A 50 8.52 16.42 -17.54
CA GLU A 50 8.27 17.45 -16.53
C GLU A 50 8.51 16.93 -15.10
N PRO A 51 7.98 15.76 -14.69
CA PRO A 51 8.17 15.27 -13.33
C PRO A 51 9.62 14.86 -13.00
N VAL A 52 10.42 14.42 -13.97
CA VAL A 52 11.78 13.92 -13.69
C VAL A 52 12.81 14.56 -14.60
N GLY A 53 12.63 14.55 -15.93
CA GLY A 53 13.61 15.07 -16.89
C GLY A 53 14.14 16.48 -16.58
N TYR A 54 13.27 17.40 -16.17
CA TYR A 54 13.65 18.78 -15.83
C TYR A 54 14.60 18.91 -14.63
N CYS A 55 14.80 17.86 -13.83
CA CYS A 55 15.81 17.90 -12.76
C CYS A 55 17.25 17.91 -13.28
N ALA A 56 17.45 17.60 -14.58
CA ALA A 56 18.74 17.74 -15.25
C ALA A 56 19.05 19.17 -15.73
N ASP A 57 18.26 20.19 -15.36
CA ASP A 57 18.52 21.60 -15.69
C ASP A 57 18.77 21.86 -17.19
N GLY A 58 17.97 21.22 -18.05
CA GLY A 58 18.07 21.33 -19.51
C GLY A 58 19.15 20.46 -20.16
N TYR A 59 19.92 19.68 -19.39
CA TYR A 59 20.93 18.74 -19.91
C TYR A 59 20.41 17.32 -20.16
N HIS A 60 19.10 17.08 -19.97
CA HIS A 60 18.51 15.80 -20.37
C HIS A 60 18.39 15.70 -21.89
N HIS A 61 18.42 14.48 -22.42
CA HIS A 61 18.12 14.21 -23.82
C HIS A 61 17.29 12.92 -23.95
N GLU A 62 16.66 12.76 -25.10
CA GLU A 62 15.86 11.57 -25.42
C GLU A 62 16.68 10.58 -26.24
N GLU A 63 16.58 9.30 -25.92
CA GLU A 63 17.22 8.21 -26.64
C GLU A 63 16.28 7.00 -26.73
N THR A 64 16.42 6.17 -27.77
CA THR A 64 15.77 4.86 -27.82
C THR A 64 16.72 3.79 -27.30
N MET A 65 16.39 3.20 -26.15
CA MET A 65 17.13 2.08 -25.56
C MET A 65 16.18 0.89 -25.38
N TYR A 66 16.61 -0.32 -25.75
CA TYR A 66 15.82 -1.55 -25.58
C TYR A 66 14.41 -1.47 -26.20
N ASP A 67 14.31 -0.84 -27.37
CA ASP A 67 13.03 -0.56 -28.07
C ASP A 67 12.04 0.28 -27.25
N ARG A 68 12.55 1.11 -26.32
CA ARG A 68 11.77 2.02 -25.47
C ARG A 68 12.25 3.46 -25.64
N GLU A 69 11.31 4.40 -25.60
CA GLU A 69 11.61 5.82 -25.53
C GLU A 69 12.09 6.16 -24.11
N THR A 70 13.31 6.68 -24.00
CA THR A 70 13.94 6.99 -22.71
C THR A 70 14.39 8.43 -22.63
N ILE A 71 14.43 8.96 -21.41
CA ILE A 71 15.02 10.23 -21.04
C ILE A 71 16.31 9.90 -20.28
N VAL A 72 17.42 10.46 -20.74
CA VAL A 72 18.74 10.29 -20.17
C VAL A 72 19.10 11.58 -19.42
N LEU A 73 19.41 11.47 -18.13
CA LEU A 73 19.75 12.57 -17.25
C LEU A 73 21.19 12.43 -16.77
N PRO A 74 22.11 13.36 -17.10
CA PRO A 74 23.48 13.30 -16.60
C PRO A 74 23.52 13.60 -15.10
N LEU A 75 24.11 12.71 -14.31
CA LEU A 75 24.38 12.87 -12.87
C LEU A 75 25.89 12.81 -12.59
N MET A 76 26.28 13.14 -11.35
CA MET A 76 27.69 13.04 -10.92
C MET A 76 28.26 11.61 -11.01
N MET A 77 27.39 10.60 -10.97
CA MET A 77 27.73 9.17 -10.97
C MET A 77 27.57 8.52 -12.36
N GLY A 78 27.43 9.33 -13.42
CA GLY A 78 27.04 8.88 -14.76
C GLY A 78 25.56 9.18 -15.04
N ASP A 79 25.00 8.53 -16.06
CA ASP A 79 23.65 8.83 -16.51
C ASP A 79 22.58 8.03 -15.75
N PHE A 80 21.48 8.70 -15.44
CA PHE A 80 20.24 8.07 -14.98
C PHE A 80 19.25 7.97 -16.15
N ILE A 81 18.70 6.78 -16.34
CA ILE A 81 17.82 6.46 -17.45
C ILE A 81 16.40 6.21 -16.92
N ILE A 82 15.41 6.88 -17.52
CA ILE A 82 13.99 6.65 -17.24
C ILE A 82 13.21 6.51 -18.55
N GLU A 83 12.35 5.51 -18.65
CA GLU A 83 11.39 5.41 -19.75
C GLU A 83 10.44 6.61 -19.74
N ARG A 84 10.26 7.25 -20.90
CA ARG A 84 9.53 8.51 -21.02
C ARG A 84 8.08 8.39 -20.55
N TYR A 85 7.43 7.27 -20.84
CA TYR A 85 6.03 7.05 -20.55
C TYR A 85 5.84 5.95 -19.52
N LEU A 86 5.44 6.32 -18.30
CA LEU A 86 5.09 5.35 -17.26
C LEU A 86 3.57 5.14 -17.25
N GLY A 87 3.14 3.88 -17.41
CA GLY A 87 1.74 3.50 -17.48
C GLY A 87 1.00 3.76 -16.16
N ILE A 88 -0.28 4.15 -16.27
CA ILE A 88 -1.18 4.31 -15.13
C ILE A 88 -2.48 3.54 -15.36
N SER A 89 -3.10 3.05 -14.30
CA SER A 89 -4.41 2.39 -14.32
C SER A 89 -5.14 2.61 -13.00
N GLY A 90 -6.46 2.41 -13.02
CA GLY A 90 -7.22 2.21 -11.79
C GLY A 90 -6.89 0.86 -11.15
N GLY A 91 -7.09 0.77 -9.83
CA GLY A 91 -6.97 -0.44 -9.04
C GLY A 91 -7.80 -0.34 -7.77
N VAL A 92 -7.60 -1.27 -6.82
CA VAL A 92 -8.37 -1.34 -5.57
C VAL A 92 -7.41 -1.16 -4.40
N MET A 93 -7.67 -0.15 -3.57
CA MET A 93 -6.87 0.18 -2.40
C MET A 93 -7.57 -0.21 -1.10
N GLY A 94 -6.79 -0.59 -0.09
CA GLY A 94 -7.27 -0.73 1.29
C GLY A 94 -8.01 -2.03 1.62
N GLY A 95 -7.84 -3.09 0.82
CA GLY A 95 -8.21 -4.41 1.30
C GLY A 95 -7.35 -4.75 2.51
N ASN A 96 -7.92 -5.38 3.53
CA ASN A 96 -7.21 -5.59 4.78
C ASN A 96 -7.62 -6.88 5.48
N VAL A 97 -6.69 -7.42 6.27
CA VAL A 97 -6.90 -8.57 7.16
C VAL A 97 -6.28 -8.27 8.52
N TRP A 98 -6.97 -8.67 9.58
CA TRP A 98 -6.57 -8.50 10.97
C TRP A 98 -6.34 -9.87 11.61
N PHE A 99 -5.23 -10.02 12.32
CA PHE A 99 -4.91 -11.27 13.03
C PHE A 99 -5.00 -11.05 14.53
N PHE A 100 -5.88 -11.78 15.21
CA PHE A 100 -6.05 -11.66 16.66
C PHE A 100 -5.11 -12.66 17.33
N CYS A 101 -4.04 -12.13 17.92
CA CYS A 101 -2.92 -12.91 18.44
C CYS A 101 -2.86 -12.87 19.97
N ASP A 102 -2.41 -13.97 20.58
CA ASP A 102 -2.26 -14.11 22.03
C ASP A 102 -0.98 -13.46 22.60
N SER A 103 -0.06 -13.02 21.74
CA SER A 103 1.14 -12.28 22.12
C SER A 103 1.55 -11.29 21.03
N ILE A 104 2.50 -10.41 21.34
CA ILE A 104 3.12 -9.54 20.33
C ILE A 104 3.99 -10.38 19.38
N ASP A 105 4.70 -11.38 19.89
CA ASP A 105 5.56 -12.24 19.08
C ASP A 105 4.76 -13.01 18.02
N SER A 106 3.61 -13.60 18.39
CA SER A 106 2.74 -14.29 17.43
C SER A 106 2.06 -13.33 16.45
N ALA A 107 1.88 -12.05 16.83
CA ALA A 107 1.43 -11.00 15.90
C ALA A 107 2.51 -10.62 14.88
N LEU A 108 3.76 -10.46 15.31
CA LEU A 108 4.87 -10.14 14.39
C LEU A 108 5.11 -11.31 13.43
N GLU A 109 5.17 -12.55 13.92
CA GLU A 109 5.34 -13.72 13.06
C GLU A 109 4.20 -13.89 12.04
N ALA A 110 2.94 -13.70 12.48
CA ALA A 110 1.79 -13.74 11.57
C ALA A 110 1.81 -12.62 10.53
N GLY A 111 2.22 -11.42 10.95
CA GLY A 111 2.37 -10.28 10.07
C GLY A 111 3.45 -10.50 9.01
N ASP A 112 4.65 -10.93 9.41
CA ASP A 112 5.78 -11.18 8.51
C ASP A 112 5.41 -12.24 7.46
N ARG A 113 4.83 -13.37 7.89
CA ARG A 113 4.37 -14.41 6.96
C ARG A 113 3.29 -13.92 6.00
N ALA A 114 2.40 -13.05 6.47
CA ALA A 114 1.35 -12.50 5.63
C ALA A 114 1.93 -11.52 4.59
N VAL A 115 2.88 -10.66 4.97
CA VAL A 115 3.58 -9.75 4.05
C VAL A 115 4.34 -10.56 2.99
N GLU A 116 5.14 -11.55 3.40
CA GLU A 116 5.88 -12.43 2.48
C GLU A 116 4.93 -13.14 1.50
N ALA A 117 3.77 -13.61 1.98
CA ALA A 117 2.79 -14.26 1.12
C ALA A 117 2.17 -13.29 0.10
N VAL A 118 1.86 -12.05 0.50
CA VAL A 118 1.35 -11.01 -0.40
C VAL A 118 2.37 -10.66 -1.48
N ASP A 119 3.66 -10.60 -1.14
CA ASP A 119 4.74 -10.29 -2.08
C ASP A 119 4.89 -11.33 -3.20
N THR A 120 4.40 -12.55 -3.00
CA THR A 120 4.35 -13.57 -4.07
C THR A 120 3.19 -13.41 -5.03
N VAL A 121 2.21 -12.54 -4.73
CA VAL A 121 1.02 -12.34 -5.55
C VAL A 121 1.24 -11.18 -6.53
N GLU A 122 1.35 -11.52 -7.80
CA GLU A 122 1.52 -10.53 -8.87
C GLU A 122 0.41 -9.47 -8.85
N GLY A 123 0.83 -8.20 -8.89
CA GLY A 123 -0.08 -7.07 -8.93
C GLY A 123 -0.68 -6.68 -7.56
N ALA A 124 -0.23 -7.26 -6.46
CA ALA A 124 -0.57 -6.82 -5.11
C ALA A 124 0.67 -6.27 -4.37
N VAL A 125 0.43 -5.37 -3.42
CA VAL A 125 1.47 -4.82 -2.52
C VAL A 125 0.89 -4.56 -1.14
N THR A 126 1.71 -4.72 -0.10
CA THR A 126 1.47 -4.15 1.22
C THR A 126 1.91 -2.69 1.26
N THR A 127 1.16 -1.81 1.94
CA THR A 127 1.49 -0.37 1.96
C THR A 127 2.15 0.11 3.25
N PHE A 128 2.11 -0.70 4.32
CA PHE A 128 2.65 -0.39 5.64
C PHE A 128 3.47 -1.55 6.21
N ASP A 129 3.69 -2.61 5.43
CA ASP A 129 4.02 -3.95 5.94
C ASP A 129 3.02 -4.34 7.04
N ILE A 130 3.50 -4.47 8.29
CA ILE A 130 2.65 -4.69 9.45
C ILE A 130 2.15 -3.34 9.99
N CYS A 131 0.85 -3.07 9.82
CA CYS A 131 0.22 -1.90 10.44
C CYS A 131 -0.10 -2.19 11.91
N SER A 132 0.58 -1.48 12.81
CA SER A 132 0.31 -1.53 14.26
C SER A 132 -0.81 -0.59 14.71
N ALA A 133 -1.27 0.30 13.82
CA ALA A 133 -2.09 1.46 14.14
C ALA A 133 -3.40 1.47 13.35
N GLY A 134 -4.22 0.43 13.52
CA GLY A 134 -5.56 0.40 12.96
C GLY A 134 -6.37 1.64 13.39
N SER A 135 -7.01 2.29 12.42
CA SER A 135 -7.71 3.56 12.65
C SER A 135 -9.22 3.45 12.42
N LYS A 136 -9.97 4.40 12.96
CA LYS A 136 -11.40 4.58 12.71
C LYS A 136 -11.64 5.92 11.98
N PRO A 137 -12.79 6.08 11.29
CA PRO A 137 -13.10 7.33 10.60
C PRO A 137 -13.12 8.54 11.53
N VAL A 138 -12.93 9.71 10.95
CA VAL A 138 -13.11 10.99 11.62
C VAL A 138 -14.60 11.20 11.91
N TYR A 139 -14.95 11.31 13.19
CA TYR A 139 -16.28 11.71 13.64
C TYR A 139 -16.25 13.14 14.16
N LEU A 140 -17.24 13.96 13.82
CA LEU A 140 -17.27 15.37 14.25
C LEU A 140 -17.33 15.55 15.78
N GLN A 141 -17.77 14.53 16.50
CA GLN A 141 -17.89 14.55 17.96
C GLN A 141 -16.62 14.06 18.69
N GLN A 142 -15.57 13.65 17.96
CA GLN A 142 -14.30 13.27 18.60
C GLN A 142 -13.58 14.51 19.14
N GLU A 143 -12.64 14.31 20.07
CA GLU A 143 -11.96 15.41 20.78
C GLU A 143 -11.08 16.26 19.85
N HIS A 144 -10.40 15.62 18.89
CA HIS A 144 -9.46 16.25 17.95
C HIS A 144 -9.72 15.85 16.49
N PRO A 145 -10.85 16.25 15.88
CA PRO A 145 -11.20 15.88 14.51
C PRO A 145 -10.26 16.42 13.44
N GLU A 146 -9.57 17.52 13.72
CA GLU A 146 -8.62 18.20 12.84
C GLU A 146 -7.35 17.38 12.57
N VAL A 147 -7.00 16.42 13.44
CA VAL A 147 -5.78 15.61 13.32
C VAL A 147 -5.95 14.51 12.26
N GLY A 148 -7.18 14.07 12.00
CA GLY A 148 -7.48 12.98 11.07
C GLY A 148 -7.96 11.70 11.76
N PRO A 149 -7.89 10.53 11.06
CA PRO A 149 -8.32 9.25 11.61
C PRO A 149 -7.62 8.96 12.93
N SER A 150 -8.41 8.60 13.95
CA SER A 150 -7.90 8.30 15.30
C SER A 150 -7.78 6.79 15.52
N THR A 151 -7.12 6.37 16.59
CA THR A 151 -6.99 4.95 16.94
C THR A 151 -8.34 4.25 16.99
N ASN A 152 -8.39 3.01 16.50
CA ASN A 152 -9.58 2.16 16.59
C ASN A 152 -9.71 1.56 18.00
N HIS A 153 -10.02 2.43 18.97
CA HIS A 153 -9.99 2.14 20.41
C HIS A 153 -10.79 0.90 20.87
N PRO A 154 -11.94 0.50 20.27
CA PRO A 154 -12.62 -0.75 20.66
C PRO A 154 -11.73 -1.98 20.51
N TYR A 155 -10.76 -1.93 19.58
CA TYR A 155 -9.84 -3.02 19.26
C TYR A 155 -8.46 -2.83 19.87
N CYS A 156 -8.26 -1.89 20.81
CA CYS A 156 -6.99 -1.74 21.53
C CYS A 156 -6.94 -2.66 22.76
N PRO A 157 -6.08 -3.73 22.79
CA PRO A 157 -6.06 -4.69 23.89
C PRO A 157 -5.73 -4.06 25.26
N THR A 158 -5.02 -2.94 25.28
CA THR A 158 -4.62 -2.22 26.50
C THR A 158 -5.76 -1.45 27.18
N LEU A 159 -6.93 -1.35 26.53
CA LEU A 159 -8.13 -0.69 27.04
C LEU A 159 -9.12 -1.64 27.72
N GLN A 160 -8.75 -2.91 27.94
CA GLN A 160 -9.57 -3.88 28.65
C GLN A 160 -10.03 -3.34 30.01
N GLY A 161 -11.35 -3.30 30.24
CA GLY A 161 -11.96 -2.79 31.47
C GLY A 161 -11.89 -1.26 31.65
N LYS A 162 -11.38 -0.50 30.67
CA LYS A 162 -11.26 0.97 30.72
C LYS A 162 -12.29 1.71 29.86
N ILE A 163 -12.91 1.02 28.89
CA ILE A 163 -13.88 1.59 27.95
C ILE A 163 -15.15 0.72 27.88
N PRO A 164 -16.32 1.31 27.63
CA PRO A 164 -17.59 0.59 27.60
C PRO A 164 -17.81 -0.22 26.30
N ASP A 165 -17.18 0.20 25.21
CA ASP A 165 -17.33 -0.37 23.85
C ASP A 165 -16.14 -1.26 23.46
N TYR A 166 -15.52 -1.93 24.43
CA TYR A 166 -14.39 -2.85 24.22
C TYR A 166 -14.81 -4.08 23.39
N MET A 167 -14.08 -4.37 22.30
CA MET A 167 -14.42 -5.41 21.31
C MET A 167 -13.36 -6.51 21.15
N VAL A 168 -12.23 -6.43 21.87
CA VAL A 168 -11.17 -7.44 21.77
C VAL A 168 -11.59 -8.70 22.56
N PRO A 169 -11.61 -9.90 21.95
CA PRO A 169 -11.92 -11.15 22.65
C PRO A 169 -10.93 -11.46 23.78
N GLU A 170 -11.37 -12.29 24.73
CA GLU A 170 -10.50 -12.79 25.80
C GLU A 170 -9.29 -13.54 25.24
N GLY A 171 -8.13 -13.39 25.88
CA GLY A 171 -6.88 -14.04 25.50
C GLY A 171 -6.09 -13.33 24.39
N ILE A 172 -6.68 -12.35 23.70
CA ILE A 172 -5.98 -11.58 22.67
C ILE A 172 -5.16 -10.45 23.30
N LYS A 173 -3.91 -10.33 22.85
CA LYS A 173 -2.94 -9.33 23.35
C LYS A 173 -2.43 -8.40 22.25
N SER A 174 -2.52 -8.80 20.98
CA SER A 174 -2.08 -7.99 19.85
C SER A 174 -2.95 -8.25 18.62
N ILE A 175 -3.19 -7.20 17.81
CA ILE A 175 -3.99 -7.26 16.59
C ILE A 175 -3.28 -6.47 15.47
N PRO A 176 -2.32 -7.08 14.73
CA PRO A 176 -1.75 -6.47 13.54
C PRO A 176 -2.77 -6.44 12.39
N GLU A 177 -2.65 -5.39 11.58
CA GLU A 177 -3.38 -5.24 10.32
C GLU A 177 -2.41 -5.33 9.14
N ILE A 178 -2.79 -6.08 8.10
CA ILE A 178 -2.10 -6.06 6.81
C ILE A 178 -3.00 -5.34 5.81
N VAL A 179 -2.53 -4.18 5.32
CA VAL A 179 -3.23 -3.38 4.31
C VAL A 179 -2.64 -3.66 2.94
N ILE A 180 -3.50 -4.04 2.00
CA ILE A 180 -3.15 -4.54 0.68
C ILE A 180 -3.83 -3.68 -0.38
N ASN A 181 -3.05 -3.26 -1.37
CA ASN A 181 -3.57 -2.72 -2.62
C ASN A 181 -3.37 -3.76 -3.73
N GLY A 182 -4.30 -3.79 -4.69
CA GLY A 182 -4.22 -4.66 -5.86
C GLY A 182 -4.53 -3.90 -7.14
N VAL A 183 -3.78 -4.16 -8.21
CA VAL A 183 -4.01 -3.58 -9.55
C VAL A 183 -5.39 -3.91 -10.11
N ASN A 184 -6.06 -4.93 -9.55
CA ASN A 184 -7.47 -5.22 -9.76
C ASN A 184 -8.03 -6.00 -8.55
N GLU A 185 -9.34 -6.23 -8.54
CA GLU A 185 -10.04 -6.95 -7.47
C GLU A 185 -9.55 -8.41 -7.30
N ASN A 186 -9.21 -9.09 -8.39
CA ASN A 186 -8.73 -10.48 -8.32
C ASN A 186 -7.35 -10.56 -7.66
N ALA A 187 -6.42 -9.69 -8.04
CA ALA A 187 -5.10 -9.59 -7.41
C ALA A 187 -5.24 -9.32 -5.90
N LEU A 188 -6.12 -8.38 -5.52
CA LEU A 188 -6.40 -8.07 -4.13
C LEU A 188 -6.97 -9.27 -3.37
N LYS A 189 -7.98 -9.96 -3.92
CA LYS A 189 -8.58 -11.15 -3.30
C LYS A 189 -7.58 -12.29 -3.12
N ASN A 190 -6.74 -12.53 -4.13
CA ASN A 190 -5.70 -13.56 -4.07
C ASN A 190 -4.65 -13.23 -3.00
N ALA A 191 -4.24 -11.97 -2.89
CA ALA A 191 -3.31 -11.51 -1.87
C ALA A 191 -3.90 -11.60 -0.46
N MET A 192 -5.16 -11.17 -0.27
CA MET A 192 -5.87 -11.34 1.00
C MET A 192 -5.99 -12.82 1.39
N LYS A 193 -6.33 -13.70 0.43
CA LYS A 193 -6.36 -15.15 0.66
C LYS A 193 -4.98 -15.64 1.10
N ALA A 194 -3.92 -15.33 0.35
CA ALA A 194 -2.55 -15.76 0.67
C ALA A 194 -2.13 -15.33 2.08
N ALA A 195 -2.37 -14.07 2.45
CA ALA A 195 -2.11 -13.52 3.78
C ALA A 195 -2.85 -14.30 4.88
N MET A 196 -4.15 -14.58 4.69
CA MET A 196 -4.96 -15.32 5.67
C MET A 196 -4.43 -16.74 5.90
N TYR A 197 -4.12 -17.46 4.82
CA TYR A 197 -3.61 -18.83 4.93
C TYR A 197 -2.22 -18.87 5.58
N ALA A 198 -1.32 -17.96 5.20
CA ALA A 198 0.02 -17.90 5.77
C ALA A 198 0.01 -17.57 7.28
N ALA A 199 -0.83 -16.61 7.69
CA ALA A 199 -0.98 -16.25 9.10
C ALA A 199 -1.69 -17.34 9.92
N ALA A 200 -2.64 -18.07 9.33
CA ALA A 200 -3.36 -19.14 10.04
C ALA A 200 -2.46 -20.28 10.55
N GLU A 201 -1.30 -20.47 9.93
CA GLU A 201 -0.30 -21.48 10.33
C GLU A 201 0.54 -21.05 11.55
N VAL A 202 0.40 -19.80 12.02
CA VAL A 202 1.17 -19.29 13.17
C VAL A 202 0.51 -19.66 14.48
N ALA A 203 1.27 -20.36 15.34
CA ALA A 203 0.84 -20.66 16.68
C ALA A 203 0.64 -19.36 17.48
N GLY A 204 -0.61 -19.10 17.88
CA GLY A 204 -0.97 -17.89 18.63
C GLY A 204 -1.99 -17.01 17.91
N VAL A 205 -2.17 -17.20 16.59
CA VAL A 205 -3.31 -16.63 15.86
C VAL A 205 -4.58 -17.37 16.27
N LYS A 206 -5.52 -16.66 16.90
CA LYS A 206 -6.78 -17.25 17.41
C LYS A 206 -7.98 -16.93 16.54
N ARG A 207 -7.92 -15.83 15.79
CA ARG A 207 -9.00 -15.38 14.92
C ARG A 207 -8.44 -14.51 13.80
N ILE A 208 -9.07 -14.60 12.64
CA ILE A 208 -8.84 -13.71 11.51
C ILE A 208 -10.12 -12.89 11.31
N SER A 209 -9.98 -11.59 11.06
CA SER A 209 -11.07 -10.67 10.74
C SER A 209 -10.60 -9.65 9.70
N SER A 210 -11.45 -8.67 9.39
CA SER A 210 -11.06 -7.47 8.66
C SER A 210 -11.76 -6.24 9.22
N GLY A 211 -11.16 -5.08 8.99
CA GLY A 211 -11.74 -3.77 9.18
C GLY A 211 -12.68 -3.40 8.03
N ASN A 212 -13.79 -2.75 8.36
CA ASN A 212 -14.72 -2.20 7.38
C ASN A 212 -15.38 -0.94 7.95
N TYR A 213 -16.02 -0.19 7.07
CA TYR A 213 -16.75 1.04 7.41
C TYR A 213 -18.25 0.87 7.15
N GLU A 214 -18.79 -0.31 7.47
CA GLU A 214 -20.21 -0.65 7.32
C GLU A 214 -20.75 -0.48 5.88
N GLY A 215 -19.87 -0.58 4.88
CA GLY A 215 -20.22 -0.34 3.47
C GLY A 215 -20.52 1.13 3.12
N LYS A 216 -20.23 2.07 4.02
CA LYS A 216 -20.55 3.50 3.84
C LYS A 216 -19.47 4.31 3.10
N LEU A 217 -18.24 3.79 3.02
CA LEU A 217 -17.09 4.50 2.43
C LEU A 217 -16.53 3.83 1.17
N GLY A 218 -16.29 2.52 1.23
CA GLY A 218 -15.66 1.78 0.13
C GLY A 218 -16.63 1.39 -0.98
N LYS A 219 -16.14 1.37 -2.23
CA LYS A 219 -16.89 0.84 -3.39
C LYS A 219 -16.90 -0.69 -3.45
N PHE A 220 -15.92 -1.33 -2.80
CA PHE A 220 -15.72 -2.78 -2.82
C PHE A 220 -15.99 -3.37 -1.44
N ASN A 221 -16.61 -4.55 -1.42
CA ASN A 221 -16.83 -5.32 -0.20
C ASN A 221 -16.36 -6.77 -0.46
N ILE A 222 -15.25 -7.15 0.17
CA ILE A 222 -14.67 -8.48 0.04
C ILE A 222 -14.96 -9.25 1.33
N LEU A 223 -15.87 -10.23 1.24
CA LEU A 223 -16.20 -11.07 2.39
C LEU A 223 -15.13 -12.16 2.53
N LEU A 224 -14.45 -12.22 3.68
CA LEU A 224 -13.36 -13.19 3.91
C LEU A 224 -13.79 -14.65 3.69
N LYS A 225 -15.05 -14.99 3.99
CA LYS A 225 -15.63 -16.32 3.77
C LYS A 225 -15.65 -16.74 2.29
N ASP A 226 -15.70 -15.77 1.37
CA ASP A 226 -15.74 -16.03 -0.08
C ASP A 226 -14.32 -16.25 -0.63
N LEU A 227 -13.29 -16.06 0.21
CA LEU A 227 -11.88 -16.30 -0.12
C LEU A 227 -11.37 -17.67 0.33
N LEU A 228 -12.17 -18.44 1.08
CA LEU A 228 -11.81 -19.78 1.58
C LEU A 228 -11.88 -20.81 0.45
#